data_AF-S7R5T4-F1
#
_entry.id   AF-S7R5T4-F1
#
_cell.length_a   1.000
_cell.length_b   1.000
_cell.length_c   1.000
_cell.angle_alpha   90.00
_cell.angle_beta   90.00
_cell.angle_gamma   90.00
#
_symmetry.space_group_name_H-M   'P 1'
#
loop_
_entity.id
_entity.type
_entity.pdbx_description
1 polymer ?
#
loop_
_entity_poly.entity_id
_entity_poly.type
_entity_poly.pdbx_seq_one_letter_code
_entity_poly.pdbx_strand_id
1 'polypeptide(L)'
;MATFAKASFNASLYAAWRPTYPRQLFEYIFKYHSNKLEGRPSPRWDTAVDLGCGTGQATLELTQYKRVVGVDTSAPLLDKARAVTTESLGADAAKLFEYFQSPAESLPFLEDGSVDLIVSAQAAHWLDWGKMWPEAARVMRPGGSMAFWIYSEFRLAKYPDVTPLITDYAQGTDPVNSVGPYWEQPGRNRLVNHLLDIPPATEAMPDKFYDWQRVFFTGNHYPHLPSPLPVILRKTMTWQNLQEYLRTWSSLHTYHEKFPEDR
;
A
#
# COMPACT_ATOMS: atom_id res chain seq x y z
N MET A 1 5.46 10.15 -5.32
CA MET A 1 4.25 10.36 -6.13
C MET A 1 3.69 11.74 -5.86
N ALA A 2 3.56 12.59 -6.88
CA ALA A 2 3.22 14.00 -6.66
C ALA A 2 1.71 14.24 -6.48
N THR A 3 0.84 13.45 -7.14
CA THR A 3 -0.60 13.74 -7.20
C THR A 3 -1.31 13.66 -5.86
N PHE A 4 -0.97 12.69 -4.99
CA PHE A 4 -1.58 12.56 -3.66
C PHE A 4 -1.08 13.60 -2.64
N ALA A 5 0.00 14.32 -2.97
CA ALA A 5 0.51 15.43 -2.19
C ALA A 5 -0.07 16.79 -2.61
N LYS A 6 -0.84 16.85 -3.71
CA LYS A 6 -1.47 18.09 -4.18
C LYS A 6 -2.65 18.48 -3.28
N ALA A 7 -2.78 19.77 -2.98
CA ALA A 7 -3.93 20.32 -2.25
C ALA A 7 -5.27 20.09 -2.98
N SER A 8 -5.25 19.93 -4.31
CA SER A 8 -6.42 19.62 -5.13
C SER A 8 -6.90 18.17 -5.00
N PHE A 9 -6.11 17.29 -4.37
CA PHE A 9 -6.48 15.89 -4.20
C PHE A 9 -7.54 15.72 -3.10
N ASN A 10 -8.65 15.06 -3.43
CA ASN A 10 -9.74 14.84 -2.48
C ASN A 10 -9.48 13.63 -1.58
N ALA A 11 -8.75 13.85 -0.49
CA ALA A 11 -8.43 12.81 0.50
C ALA A 11 -9.67 12.18 1.15
N SER A 12 -10.75 12.95 1.34
CA SER A 12 -12.01 12.44 1.91
C SER A 12 -12.71 11.47 0.97
N LEU A 13 -12.78 11.80 -0.33
CA LEU A 13 -13.33 10.93 -1.36
C LEU A 13 -12.48 9.65 -1.50
N TYR A 14 -11.15 9.79 -1.44
CA TYR A 14 -10.23 8.66 -1.44
C TYR A 14 -10.51 7.72 -0.26
N ALA A 15 -10.61 8.26 0.96
CA ALA A 15 -10.88 7.46 2.15
C ALA A 15 -12.25 6.75 2.09
N ALA A 16 -13.28 7.39 1.53
CA ALA A 16 -14.63 6.84 1.45
C ALA A 16 -14.75 5.66 0.47
N TRP A 17 -14.05 5.70 -0.67
CA TRP A 17 -14.35 4.78 -1.78
C TRP A 17 -13.28 3.73 -2.04
N ARG A 18 -12.04 3.94 -1.61
CA ARG A 18 -10.97 2.95 -1.79
C ARG A 18 -11.30 1.67 -1.01
N PRO A 19 -10.98 0.49 -1.56
CA PRO A 19 -11.09 -0.76 -0.82
C PRO A 19 -10.23 -0.70 0.45
N THR A 20 -10.80 -1.14 1.58
CA THR A 20 -10.04 -1.44 2.79
C THR A 20 -9.49 -2.86 2.71
N TYR A 21 -8.47 -3.16 3.50
CA TYR A 21 -7.83 -4.47 3.50
C TYR A 21 -8.60 -5.43 4.41
N PRO A 22 -8.81 -6.69 4.00
CA PRO A 22 -9.49 -7.66 4.84
C PRO A 22 -8.61 -8.03 6.04
N ARG A 23 -9.22 -8.26 7.20
CA ARG A 23 -8.53 -8.74 8.43
C ARG A 23 -7.64 -9.96 8.17
N GLN A 24 -8.07 -10.86 7.28
CA GLN A 24 -7.30 -12.04 6.86
C GLN A 24 -5.90 -11.69 6.33
N LEU A 25 -5.71 -10.53 5.68
CA LEU A 25 -4.39 -10.09 5.22
C LEU A 25 -3.46 -9.78 6.41
N PHE A 26 -3.97 -9.05 7.41
CA PHE A 26 -3.20 -8.74 8.61
C PHE A 26 -2.90 -9.98 9.43
N GLU A 27 -3.87 -10.90 9.56
CA GLU A 27 -3.65 -12.20 10.21
C GLU A 27 -2.55 -13.01 9.51
N TYR A 28 -2.49 -12.98 8.18
CA TYR A 28 -1.39 -13.59 7.42
C TYR A 28 -0.04 -12.95 7.76
N ILE A 29 0.03 -11.62 7.75
CA ILE A 29 1.26 -10.85 8.06
C ILE A 29 1.71 -11.10 9.50
N PHE A 30 0.79 -11.08 10.47
CA PHE A 30 1.09 -11.29 11.89
C PHE A 30 1.48 -12.74 12.19
N LYS A 31 0.89 -13.70 11.48
CA LYS A 31 1.33 -15.10 11.52
C LYS A 31 2.75 -15.26 10.97
N TYR A 32 3.06 -14.58 9.86
CA TYR A 32 4.41 -14.57 9.33
C TYR A 32 5.41 -13.97 10.33
N HIS A 33 5.07 -12.81 10.88
CA HIS A 33 5.92 -12.10 11.83
C HIS A 33 6.14 -12.87 13.14
N SER A 34 5.11 -13.55 13.66
CA SER A 34 5.23 -14.38 14.87
C SER A 34 6.02 -15.67 14.68
N ASN A 35 6.37 -16.05 13.45
CA ASN A 35 7.05 -17.30 13.18
C ASN A 35 8.48 -17.28 13.73
N LYS A 36 8.79 -18.19 14.66
CA LYS A 36 10.13 -18.33 15.21
C LYS A 36 10.98 -19.21 14.29
N LEU A 37 11.88 -18.59 13.55
CA LEU A 37 12.87 -19.32 12.76
C LEU A 37 14.01 -19.84 13.64
N GLU A 38 14.41 -21.09 13.42
CA GLU A 38 15.53 -21.70 14.12
C GLU A 38 16.84 -20.91 13.89
N GLY A 39 17.61 -20.71 14.96
CA GLY A 39 18.85 -19.93 14.91
C GLY A 39 18.66 -18.42 14.71
N ARG A 40 17.43 -17.90 14.76
CA ARG A 40 17.14 -16.46 14.64
C ARG A 40 16.54 -15.87 15.92
N PRO A 41 16.74 -14.55 16.16
CA PRO A 41 16.08 -13.85 17.27
C PRO A 41 14.56 -13.98 17.20
N SER A 42 13.91 -14.03 18.36
CA SER A 42 12.45 -14.09 18.43
C SER A 42 11.83 -12.74 18.04
N PRO A 43 10.67 -12.73 17.34
CA PRO A 43 9.98 -11.51 16.96
C PRO A 43 9.50 -10.75 18.20
N ARG A 44 9.35 -9.43 18.03
CA ARG A 44 8.89 -8.51 19.08
C ARG A 44 7.75 -7.65 18.52
N TRP A 45 7.01 -7.01 19.41
CA TRP A 45 5.81 -6.23 19.05
C TRP A 45 5.88 -4.84 19.67
N ASP A 46 7.07 -4.23 19.69
CA ASP A 46 7.28 -2.91 20.26
C ASP A 46 6.92 -1.81 19.25
N THR A 47 7.56 -1.81 18.08
CA THR A 47 7.40 -0.74 17.08
C THR A 47 6.99 -1.28 15.71
N ALA A 48 5.91 -0.74 15.14
CA ALA A 48 5.55 -0.93 13.73
C ALA A 48 5.60 0.39 12.96
N VAL A 49 5.97 0.32 11.68
CA VAL A 49 6.07 1.46 10.76
C VAL A 49 5.22 1.19 9.51
N ASP A 50 4.34 2.12 9.16
CA ASP A 50 3.56 2.10 7.91
C ASP A 50 4.10 3.15 6.94
N LEU A 51 4.75 2.69 5.87
CA LEU A 51 5.40 3.50 4.84
C LEU A 51 4.41 3.86 3.72
N GLY A 52 4.23 5.16 3.51
CA GLY A 52 3.20 5.69 2.62
C GLY A 52 1.80 5.47 3.20
N CYS A 53 1.62 5.81 4.48
CA CYS A 53 0.42 5.47 5.24
C CYS A 53 -0.85 6.18 4.74
N GLY A 54 -0.71 7.25 3.94
CA GLY A 54 -1.82 8.06 3.47
C GLY A 54 -2.73 8.51 4.62
N THR A 55 -4.03 8.21 4.52
CA THR A 55 -5.02 8.55 5.55
C THR A 55 -5.11 7.52 6.69
N GLY A 56 -4.16 6.59 6.80
CA GLY A 56 -4.00 5.70 7.96
C GLY A 56 -4.78 4.38 7.91
N GLN A 57 -5.38 3.99 6.78
CA GLN A 57 -6.26 2.81 6.72
C GLN A 57 -5.58 1.51 7.17
N ALA A 58 -4.33 1.27 6.76
CA ALA A 58 -3.57 0.10 7.20
C ALA A 58 -2.93 0.32 8.57
N THR A 59 -2.55 1.56 8.88
CA THR A 59 -1.94 1.94 10.15
C THR A 59 -2.83 1.55 11.34
N LEU A 60 -4.14 1.77 11.23
CA LEU A 60 -5.13 1.43 12.28
C LEU A 60 -5.15 -0.04 12.69
N GLU A 61 -4.65 -0.94 11.84
CA GLU A 61 -4.67 -2.39 12.08
C GLU A 61 -3.44 -2.84 12.91
N LEU A 62 -2.52 -1.92 13.21
CA LEU A 62 -1.27 -2.18 13.94
C LEU A 62 -1.40 -1.98 15.46
N THR A 63 -2.61 -2.04 16.01
CA THR A 63 -2.91 -1.72 17.43
C THR A 63 -2.26 -2.63 18.47
N GLN A 64 -1.74 -3.79 18.08
CA GLN A 64 -1.02 -4.69 18.97
C GLN A 64 0.42 -4.25 19.27
N TYR A 65 0.93 -3.25 18.54
CA TYR A 65 2.27 -2.69 18.78
C TYR A 65 2.20 -1.57 19.83
N LYS A 66 3.25 -1.44 20.63
CA LYS A 66 3.35 -0.40 21.67
C LYS A 66 3.58 1.00 21.10
N ARG A 67 4.14 1.06 19.89
CA ARG A 67 4.38 2.29 19.12
C ARG A 67 4.09 2.01 17.66
N VAL A 68 3.27 2.85 17.05
CA VAL A 68 2.92 2.77 15.63
C VAL A 68 3.33 4.07 14.96
N VAL A 69 4.09 3.96 13.87
CA VAL A 69 4.63 5.11 13.15
C VAL A 69 4.08 5.13 11.73
N GLY A 70 3.24 6.09 11.41
CA GLY A 70 2.80 6.35 10.03
C GLY A 70 3.72 7.35 9.34
N VAL A 71 4.18 7.04 8.13
CA VAL A 71 5.06 7.91 7.35
C VAL A 71 4.42 8.21 6.00
N ASP A 72 4.31 9.47 5.64
CA ASP A 72 3.86 9.90 4.31
C ASP A 72 4.50 11.23 3.93
N THR A 73 4.64 11.50 2.64
CA THR A 73 5.16 12.79 2.14
C THR A 73 4.11 13.91 2.21
N SER A 74 2.82 13.57 2.30
CA SER A 74 1.70 14.51 2.23
C SER A 74 1.18 14.90 3.61
N ALA A 75 1.49 16.13 4.05
CA ALA A 75 0.97 16.67 5.32
C ALA A 75 -0.57 16.62 5.42
N PRO A 76 -1.36 16.97 4.38
CA PRO A 76 -2.82 16.85 4.45
C PRO A 76 -3.33 15.43 4.70
N LEU A 77 -2.65 14.41 4.14
CA LEU A 77 -3.02 13.00 4.39
C LEU A 77 -2.70 12.60 5.83
N LEU A 78 -1.56 13.04 6.36
CA LEU A 78 -1.17 12.78 7.74
C LEU A 78 -2.12 13.46 8.74
N ASP A 79 -2.60 14.68 8.46
CA ASP A 79 -3.60 15.36 9.30
C ASP A 79 -4.89 14.54 9.34
N LYS A 80 -5.33 14.03 8.19
CA LYS A 80 -6.49 13.13 8.11
C LYS A 80 -6.24 11.82 8.85
N ALA A 81 -5.04 11.24 8.75
CA ALA A 81 -4.67 10.01 9.46
C ALA A 81 -4.76 10.19 10.99
N ARG A 82 -4.26 11.31 11.53
CA ARG A 82 -4.40 11.65 12.97
C ARG A 82 -5.85 11.75 13.40
N ALA A 83 -6.67 12.46 12.63
CA ALA A 83 -8.10 12.61 12.92
C ALA A 83 -8.81 11.25 12.91
N VAL A 84 -8.60 10.46 11.86
CA VAL A 84 -9.19 9.11 11.70
C VAL A 84 -8.75 8.17 12.83
N THR A 85 -7.49 8.23 13.25
CA THR A 85 -6.97 7.44 14.38
C THR A 85 -7.67 7.79 15.68
N THR A 86 -7.80 9.09 15.95
CA THR A 86 -8.45 9.57 17.18
C THR A 86 -9.94 9.22 17.19
N GLU A 87 -10.62 9.36 16.05
CA GLU A 87 -12.03 9.01 15.88
C GLU A 87 -12.27 7.50 16.01
N SER A 88 -11.39 6.67 15.44
CA SER A 88 -11.57 5.21 15.39
C SER A 88 -11.18 4.50 16.69
N LEU A 89 -10.14 4.97 17.37
CA LEU A 89 -9.54 4.28 18.53
C LEU A 89 -9.75 5.03 19.87
N GLY A 90 -10.18 6.29 19.81
CA GLY A 90 -10.24 7.17 20.99
C GLY A 90 -8.90 7.80 21.33
N ALA A 91 -8.95 8.90 22.09
CA ALA A 91 -7.78 9.75 22.39
C ALA A 91 -6.66 9.03 23.13
N ASP A 92 -6.96 8.05 23.99
CA ASP A 92 -5.93 7.34 24.76
C ASP A 92 -5.15 6.34 23.91
N ALA A 93 -5.84 5.51 23.13
CA ALA A 93 -5.18 4.57 22.22
C ALA A 93 -4.43 5.29 21.09
N ALA A 94 -4.96 6.43 20.63
CA ALA A 94 -4.30 7.25 19.61
C ALA A 94 -2.93 7.78 20.03
N LYS A 95 -2.60 7.85 21.33
CA LYS A 95 -1.26 8.23 21.83
C LYS A 95 -0.15 7.27 21.42
N LEU A 96 -0.49 6.03 21.05
CA LEU A 96 0.47 5.05 20.55
C LEU A 96 0.87 5.32 19.09
N PHE A 97 0.17 6.23 18.40
CA PHE A 97 0.34 6.49 16.98
C PHE A 97 1.04 7.83 16.75
N GLU A 98 2.18 7.77 16.09
CA GLU A 98 2.97 8.92 15.68
C GLU A 98 2.96 9.01 14.15
N TYR A 99 2.90 10.22 13.61
CA TYR A 99 2.84 10.45 12.17
C TYR A 99 3.94 11.43 11.76
N PHE A 100 4.77 11.05 10.79
CA PHE A 100 5.91 11.84 10.35
C PHE A 100 5.82 12.16 8.87
N GLN A 101 6.07 13.42 8.52
CA GLN A 101 6.21 13.83 7.14
C GLN A 101 7.62 13.51 6.66
N SER A 102 7.77 12.45 5.87
CA SER A 102 9.05 12.01 5.31
C SER A 102 8.83 11.14 4.08
N PRO A 103 9.79 11.09 3.13
CA PRO A 103 9.85 9.96 2.20
C PRO A 103 10.07 8.65 2.96
N ALA A 104 9.58 7.54 2.41
CA ALA A 104 9.71 6.21 3.03
C ALA A 104 11.16 5.74 3.12
N GLU A 105 12.02 6.27 2.25
CA GLU A 105 13.44 5.95 2.13
C GLU A 105 14.33 6.78 3.08
N SER A 106 13.75 7.60 3.95
CA SER A 106 14.48 8.38 4.96
C SER A 106 13.70 8.42 6.27
N LEU A 107 14.20 7.74 7.29
CA LEU A 107 13.55 7.55 8.59
C LEU A 107 14.45 8.05 9.74
N PRO A 108 14.89 9.33 9.73
CA PRO A 108 15.87 9.84 10.70
C PRO A 108 15.33 9.92 12.14
N PHE A 109 14.02 9.84 12.31
CA PHE A 109 13.33 9.79 13.61
C PHE A 109 13.25 8.36 14.19
N LEU A 110 13.83 7.36 13.51
CA LEU A 110 13.94 5.99 13.97
C LEU A 110 15.40 5.62 14.21
N GLU A 111 15.66 5.03 15.38
CA GLU A 111 16.95 4.47 15.74
C GLU A 111 17.24 3.19 14.94
N ASP A 112 18.52 2.86 14.81
CA ASP A 112 18.97 1.62 14.19
C ASP A 112 18.46 0.40 14.99
N GLY A 113 17.95 -0.63 14.31
CA GLY A 113 17.47 -1.85 14.95
C GLY A 113 16.27 -1.67 15.90
N SER A 114 15.46 -0.62 15.72
CA SER A 114 14.35 -0.26 16.61
C SER A 114 12.97 -0.71 16.13
N VAL A 115 12.85 -1.15 14.87
CA VAL A 115 11.56 -1.49 14.23
C VAL A 115 11.36 -2.99 14.14
N ASP A 116 10.18 -3.46 14.55
CA ASP A 116 9.84 -4.88 14.53
C ASP A 116 9.02 -5.27 13.30
N LEU A 117 8.16 -4.38 12.81
CA LEU A 117 7.40 -4.58 11.58
C LEU A 117 7.40 -3.32 10.72
N ILE A 118 7.79 -3.47 9.45
CA ILE A 118 7.53 -2.46 8.42
C ILE A 118 6.39 -2.96 7.54
N VAL A 119 5.41 -2.11 7.29
CA VAL A 119 4.37 -2.33 6.30
C VAL A 119 4.35 -1.23 5.24
N SER A 120 3.86 -1.54 4.04
CA SER A 120 3.49 -0.53 3.07
C SER A 120 2.26 -0.99 2.29
N ALA A 121 1.18 -0.25 2.45
CA ALA A 121 -0.13 -0.62 1.95
C ALA A 121 -0.51 0.25 0.76
N GLN A 122 -0.38 -0.28 -0.45
CA GLN A 122 -0.63 0.46 -1.71
C GLN A 122 0.33 1.62 -2.02
N ALA A 123 1.52 1.66 -1.41
CA ALA A 123 2.55 2.65 -1.74
C ALA A 123 3.85 2.03 -2.30
N ALA A 124 4.07 0.72 -2.13
CA ALA A 124 5.30 0.01 -2.49
C ALA A 124 5.78 0.19 -3.95
N HIS A 125 4.87 0.45 -4.90
CA HIS A 125 5.23 0.68 -6.30
C HIS A 125 5.90 2.05 -6.55
N TRP A 126 5.74 3.00 -5.64
CA TRP A 126 6.36 4.34 -5.71
C TRP A 126 7.75 4.41 -5.10
N LEU A 127 8.16 3.39 -4.35
CA LEU A 127 9.41 3.41 -3.59
C LEU A 127 10.64 3.35 -4.51
N ASP A 128 11.70 4.02 -4.09
CA ASP A 128 13.06 3.85 -4.59
C ASP A 128 13.72 2.69 -3.84
N TRP A 129 13.57 1.48 -4.39
CA TRP A 129 14.06 0.25 -3.75
C TRP A 129 15.58 0.19 -3.57
N GLY A 130 16.34 0.98 -4.35
CA GLY A 130 17.79 1.11 -4.16
C GLY A 130 18.14 1.81 -2.84
N LYS A 131 17.25 2.67 -2.33
CA LYS A 131 17.39 3.37 -1.05
C LYS A 131 16.56 2.76 0.06
N MET A 132 15.39 2.22 -0.27
CA MET A 132 14.49 1.59 0.69
C MET A 132 15.13 0.37 1.34
N TRP A 133 15.82 -0.50 0.59
CA TRP A 133 16.43 -1.68 1.19
C TRP A 133 17.50 -1.35 2.24
N PRO A 134 18.48 -0.46 1.96
CA PRO A 134 19.41 0.02 2.98
C PRO A 134 18.72 0.64 4.20
N GLU A 135 17.71 1.48 3.99
CA GLU A 135 17.05 2.18 5.09
C GLU A 135 16.20 1.22 5.94
N ALA A 136 15.52 0.27 5.31
CA ALA A 136 14.85 -0.82 6.01
C ALA A 136 15.86 -1.64 6.82
N ALA A 137 16.99 -2.03 6.23
CA ALA A 137 18.02 -2.81 6.93
C ALA A 137 18.62 -2.06 8.12
N ARG A 138 18.68 -0.73 8.07
CA ARG A 138 19.15 0.12 9.17
C ARG A 138 18.18 0.10 10.35
N VAL A 139 16.91 0.38 10.11
CA VAL A 139 15.91 0.53 11.20
C VAL A 139 15.39 -0.81 11.73
N MET A 140 15.43 -1.86 10.91
CA MET A 140 14.87 -3.17 11.27
C MET A 140 15.69 -3.86 12.35
N ARG A 141 15.00 -4.29 13.41
CA ARG A 141 15.55 -5.14 14.45
C ARG A 141 15.80 -6.55 13.90
N PRO A 142 16.86 -7.25 14.35
CA PRO A 142 16.99 -8.68 14.10
C PRO A 142 15.73 -9.46 14.55
N GLY A 143 15.15 -10.26 13.66
CA GLY A 143 13.88 -10.96 13.89
C GLY A 143 12.63 -10.16 13.50
N GLY A 144 12.77 -8.90 13.08
CA GLY A 144 11.67 -8.13 12.52
C GLY A 144 11.22 -8.64 11.15
N SER A 145 10.02 -8.24 10.72
CA SER A 145 9.48 -8.58 9.40
C SER A 145 9.10 -7.35 8.58
N MET A 146 8.97 -7.53 7.27
CA MET A 146 8.44 -6.50 6.37
C MET A 146 7.32 -7.07 5.52
N ALA A 147 6.26 -6.30 5.29
CA ALA A 147 5.14 -6.68 4.44
C ALA A 147 4.75 -5.53 3.50
N PHE A 148 4.97 -5.72 2.21
CA PHE A 148 4.60 -4.77 1.17
C PHE A 148 3.49 -5.38 0.33
N TRP A 149 2.36 -4.68 0.16
CA TRP A 149 1.28 -5.18 -0.66
C TRP A 149 0.64 -4.09 -1.51
N ILE A 150 0.04 -4.57 -2.61
CA ILE A 150 -0.76 -3.76 -3.52
C ILE A 150 -2.03 -4.53 -3.89
N TYR A 151 -3.04 -3.81 -4.37
CA TYR A 151 -4.05 -4.36 -5.26
C TYR A 151 -3.93 -3.64 -6.60
N SER A 152 -3.97 -4.40 -7.69
CA SER A 152 -3.80 -3.86 -9.05
C SER A 152 -5.16 -3.43 -9.63
N GLU A 153 -5.48 -3.88 -10.83
CA GLU A 153 -6.78 -3.69 -11.46
C GLU A 153 -7.83 -4.62 -10.85
N PHE A 154 -9.03 -4.10 -10.62
CA PHE A 154 -10.14 -4.90 -10.10
C PHE A 154 -10.74 -5.78 -11.21
N ARG A 155 -11.55 -6.76 -10.79
CA ARG A 155 -12.29 -7.66 -11.68
C ARG A 155 -13.75 -7.68 -11.26
N LEU A 156 -14.66 -7.67 -12.23
CA LEU A 156 -16.08 -7.89 -11.97
C LEU A 156 -16.37 -9.39 -12.03
N ALA A 157 -16.25 -10.09 -10.90
CA ALA A 157 -16.35 -11.55 -10.86
C ALA A 157 -17.67 -12.11 -11.42
N LYS A 158 -18.77 -11.34 -11.37
CA LYS A 158 -20.08 -11.72 -11.95
C LYS A 158 -20.22 -11.35 -13.44
N TYR A 159 -19.32 -10.52 -13.96
CA TYR A 159 -19.33 -10.00 -15.33
C TYR A 159 -17.91 -10.08 -15.93
N PRO A 160 -17.35 -11.30 -16.07
CA PRO A 160 -15.96 -11.47 -16.51
C PRO A 160 -15.70 -10.82 -17.88
N ASP A 161 -16.68 -10.83 -18.77
CA ASP A 161 -16.60 -10.27 -20.13
C ASP A 161 -16.44 -8.74 -20.15
N VAL A 162 -16.68 -8.05 -19.04
CA VAL A 162 -16.47 -6.59 -18.90
C VAL A 162 -15.03 -6.27 -18.49
N THR A 163 -14.25 -7.26 -18.06
CA THR A 163 -12.85 -7.07 -17.66
C THR A 163 -12.01 -6.39 -18.74
N PRO A 164 -12.06 -6.79 -20.03
CA PRO A 164 -11.29 -6.12 -21.07
C PRO A 164 -11.60 -4.63 -21.18
N LEU A 165 -12.87 -4.23 -21.04
CA LEU A 165 -13.25 -2.81 -21.09
C LEU A 165 -12.64 -1.99 -19.94
N ILE A 166 -12.54 -2.59 -18.74
CA ILE A 166 -11.86 -1.95 -17.60
C ILE A 166 -10.37 -1.80 -17.89
N THR A 167 -9.74 -2.84 -18.44
CA THR A 167 -8.33 -2.83 -18.82
C THR A 167 -8.06 -1.79 -19.92
N ASP A 168 -8.91 -1.73 -20.95
CA ASP A 168 -8.80 -0.79 -22.07
C ASP A 168 -8.93 0.66 -21.58
N TYR A 169 -9.89 0.95 -20.70
CA TYR A 169 -10.03 2.27 -20.09
C TYR A 169 -8.84 2.63 -19.18
N ALA A 170 -8.33 1.66 -18.41
CA ALA A 170 -7.28 1.91 -17.43
C ALA A 170 -5.87 1.95 -18.05
N GLN A 171 -5.63 1.24 -19.14
CA GLN A 171 -4.28 0.97 -19.69
C GLN A 171 -4.18 1.23 -21.20
N GLY A 172 -5.29 1.50 -21.89
CA GLY A 172 -5.29 1.80 -23.31
C GLY A 172 -4.50 3.07 -23.62
N THR A 173 -3.99 3.18 -24.84
CA THR A 173 -3.14 4.30 -25.27
C THR A 173 -3.92 5.43 -25.92
N ASP A 174 -5.19 5.21 -26.25
CA ASP A 174 -6.06 6.24 -26.85
C ASP A 174 -6.51 7.26 -25.78
N PRO A 175 -6.03 8.52 -25.82
CA PRO A 175 -6.34 9.51 -24.80
C PRO A 175 -7.81 9.98 -24.83
N VAL A 176 -8.59 9.61 -25.84
CA VAL A 176 -10.03 9.91 -25.90
C VAL A 176 -10.83 8.95 -25.04
N ASN A 177 -10.48 7.66 -25.05
CA ASN A 177 -11.26 6.59 -24.41
C ASN A 177 -10.54 5.94 -23.21
N SER A 178 -9.36 6.44 -22.84
CA SER A 178 -8.53 5.84 -21.79
C SER A 178 -7.83 6.88 -20.94
N VAL A 179 -7.72 6.57 -19.65
CA VAL A 179 -6.88 7.31 -18.71
C VAL A 179 -5.44 6.78 -18.65
N GLY A 180 -5.11 5.76 -19.46
CA GLY A 180 -3.80 5.12 -19.56
C GLY A 180 -2.62 6.10 -19.66
N PRO A 181 -2.64 7.08 -20.59
CA PRO A 181 -1.55 8.04 -20.76
C PRO A 181 -1.32 8.99 -19.57
N TYR A 182 -2.23 9.02 -18.60
CA TYR A 182 -2.21 9.95 -17.47
C TYR A 182 -1.74 9.31 -16.16
N TRP A 183 -1.39 8.02 -16.18
CA TRP A 183 -0.74 7.37 -15.04
C TRP A 183 0.72 7.81 -14.91
N GLU A 184 1.13 8.14 -13.68
CA GLU A 184 2.52 8.45 -13.37
C GLU A 184 3.39 7.17 -13.47
N GLN A 185 4.52 7.29 -14.15
CA GLN A 185 5.49 6.21 -14.39
C GLN A 185 6.80 6.49 -13.65
N PRO A 186 7.57 5.46 -13.24
CA PRO A 186 7.36 4.03 -13.50
C PRO A 186 6.42 3.32 -12.51
N GLY A 187 5.85 4.04 -11.54
CA GLY A 187 5.07 3.43 -10.46
C GLY A 187 3.85 2.64 -10.96
N ARG A 188 3.14 3.14 -11.97
CA ARG A 188 2.02 2.37 -12.56
C ARG A 188 2.49 1.07 -13.19
N ASN A 189 3.58 1.06 -13.96
CA ASN A 189 4.13 -0.16 -14.56
C ASN A 189 4.49 -1.20 -13.49
N ARG A 190 5.13 -0.78 -12.40
CA ARG A 190 5.44 -1.67 -11.26
C ARG A 190 4.17 -2.24 -10.62
N LEU A 191 3.11 -1.44 -10.48
CA LEU A 191 1.82 -1.89 -9.93
C LEU A 191 1.16 -2.94 -10.82
N VAL A 192 1.04 -2.67 -12.13
CA VAL A 192 0.39 -3.61 -13.07
C VAL A 192 1.21 -4.86 -13.31
N ASN A 193 2.54 -4.77 -13.17
CA ASN A 193 3.43 -5.93 -13.16
C ASN A 193 3.54 -6.58 -11.77
N HIS A 194 2.58 -6.35 -10.87
CA HIS A 194 2.48 -7.01 -9.56
C HIS A 194 3.75 -6.94 -8.70
N LEU A 195 4.50 -5.83 -8.78
CA LEU A 195 5.78 -5.63 -8.11
C LEU A 195 6.86 -6.65 -8.52
N LEU A 196 6.70 -7.34 -9.65
CA LEU A 196 7.60 -8.43 -10.05
C LEU A 196 9.03 -7.94 -10.31
N ASP A 197 9.18 -6.72 -10.82
CA ASP A 197 10.46 -6.08 -11.14
C ASP A 197 11.25 -5.63 -9.90
N ILE A 198 10.67 -5.74 -8.70
CA ILE A 198 11.36 -5.39 -7.47
C ILE A 198 12.19 -6.60 -7.04
N PRO A 199 13.53 -6.45 -6.92
CA PRO A 199 14.39 -7.56 -6.53
C PRO A 199 14.01 -8.02 -5.12
N PRO A 200 14.01 -9.34 -4.86
CA PRO A 200 13.85 -9.88 -3.52
C PRO A 200 14.83 -9.23 -2.54
N ALA A 201 14.39 -8.93 -1.33
CA ALA A 201 15.25 -8.31 -0.32
C ALA A 201 16.48 -9.19 -0.01
N THR A 202 16.33 -10.51 -0.08
CA THR A 202 17.41 -11.50 0.09
C THR A 202 18.46 -11.47 -1.03
N GLU A 203 18.12 -10.94 -2.20
CA GLU A 203 19.08 -10.75 -3.30
C GLU A 203 19.71 -9.36 -3.23
N ALA A 204 18.90 -8.35 -2.89
CA ALA A 204 19.38 -6.98 -2.76
C ALA A 204 20.34 -6.78 -1.58
N MET A 205 20.09 -7.47 -0.45
CA MET A 205 20.93 -7.42 0.74
C MET A 205 21.00 -8.80 1.43
N PRO A 206 21.76 -9.75 0.88
CA PRO A 206 21.78 -11.16 1.33
C PRO A 206 22.23 -11.34 2.79
N ASP A 207 23.06 -10.44 3.31
CA ASP A 207 23.54 -10.50 4.70
C ASP A 207 22.58 -9.85 5.71
N LYS A 208 21.51 -9.19 5.23
CA LYS A 208 20.56 -8.44 6.07
C LYS A 208 19.19 -9.09 6.13
N PHE A 209 18.75 -9.69 5.03
CA PHE A 209 17.42 -10.26 4.92
C PHE A 209 17.47 -11.75 4.62
N TYR A 210 16.48 -12.48 5.14
CA TYR A 210 16.26 -13.90 4.96
C TYR A 210 14.75 -14.15 4.94
N ASP A 211 14.35 -15.35 4.53
CA ASP A 211 12.94 -15.78 4.45
C ASP A 211 12.12 -14.78 3.61
N TRP A 212 12.11 -14.97 2.28
CA TRP A 212 11.38 -14.11 1.37
C TRP A 212 10.19 -14.87 0.79
N GLN A 213 9.01 -14.23 0.82
CA GLN A 213 7.79 -14.77 0.23
C GLN A 213 7.17 -13.76 -0.72
N ARG A 214 6.70 -14.26 -1.87
CA ARG A 214 5.82 -13.52 -2.78
C ARG A 214 4.51 -14.28 -2.91
N VAL A 215 3.42 -13.62 -2.54
CA VAL A 215 2.10 -14.24 -2.35
C VAL A 215 1.07 -13.53 -3.21
N PHE A 216 0.26 -14.30 -3.96
CA PHE A 216 -0.75 -13.76 -4.86
C PHE A 216 -2.14 -14.24 -4.45
N PHE A 217 -3.05 -13.30 -4.17
CA PHE A 217 -4.46 -13.59 -3.85
C PHE A 217 -5.36 -13.30 -5.04
N THR A 218 -5.18 -14.04 -6.13
CA THR A 218 -5.79 -13.74 -7.43
C THR A 218 -6.80 -14.78 -7.90
N GLY A 219 -6.86 -15.97 -7.27
CA GLY A 219 -7.62 -17.10 -7.78
C GLY A 219 -7.32 -17.36 -9.27
N ASN A 220 -8.37 -17.55 -10.08
CA ASN A 220 -8.21 -17.87 -11.51
C ASN A 220 -8.05 -16.64 -12.41
N HIS A 221 -7.98 -15.42 -11.86
CA HIS A 221 -7.97 -14.19 -12.67
C HIS A 221 -6.61 -13.87 -13.30
N TYR A 222 -5.53 -14.45 -12.78
CA TYR A 222 -4.16 -14.26 -13.27
C TYR A 222 -3.44 -15.61 -13.30
N PRO A 223 -3.76 -16.49 -14.26
CA PRO A 223 -3.28 -17.88 -14.26
C PRO A 223 -1.75 -18.01 -14.46
N HIS A 224 -1.09 -16.95 -14.93
CA HIS A 224 0.36 -16.92 -15.10
C HIS A 224 1.12 -16.59 -13.80
N LEU A 225 0.44 -16.05 -12.77
CA LEU A 225 1.08 -15.79 -11.49
C LEU A 225 1.19 -17.11 -10.70
N PRO A 226 2.34 -17.37 -10.05
CA PRO A 226 2.56 -18.63 -9.35
C PRO A 226 1.63 -18.76 -8.14
N SER A 227 1.12 -19.99 -7.92
CA SER A 227 0.39 -20.41 -6.72
C SER A 227 -0.68 -19.42 -6.23
N PRO A 228 -1.71 -19.10 -7.05
CA PRO A 228 -2.71 -18.11 -6.67
C PRO A 228 -3.58 -18.61 -5.52
N LEU A 229 -3.43 -18.00 -4.35
CA LEU A 229 -4.33 -18.16 -3.22
C LEU A 229 -5.72 -17.59 -3.57
N PRO A 230 -6.79 -18.02 -2.87
CA PRO A 230 -8.12 -17.48 -3.08
C PRO A 230 -8.17 -15.95 -2.92
N VAL A 231 -8.99 -15.27 -3.73
CA VAL A 231 -9.17 -13.82 -3.65
C VAL A 231 -9.76 -13.42 -2.29
N ILE A 232 -9.00 -12.65 -1.51
CA ILE A 232 -9.38 -12.16 -0.18
C ILE A 232 -9.97 -10.74 -0.18
N LEU A 233 -9.64 -9.92 -1.19
CA LEU A 233 -10.17 -8.57 -1.32
C LEU A 233 -11.41 -8.58 -2.22
N ARG A 234 -12.59 -8.46 -1.60
CA ARG A 234 -13.89 -8.43 -2.30
C ARG A 234 -14.72 -7.26 -1.78
N LYS A 235 -15.39 -6.55 -2.69
CA LYS A 235 -16.32 -5.47 -2.35
C LYS A 235 -17.54 -5.57 -3.25
N THR A 236 -18.72 -5.49 -2.66
CA THR A 236 -19.99 -5.32 -3.40
C THR A 236 -20.33 -3.85 -3.40
N MET A 237 -20.64 -3.30 -4.57
CA MET A 237 -20.98 -1.88 -4.72
C MET A 237 -21.97 -1.69 -5.87
N THR A 238 -22.72 -0.59 -5.83
CA THR A 238 -23.57 -0.15 -6.95
C THR A 238 -22.70 0.38 -8.10
N TRP A 239 -23.27 0.50 -9.30
CA TRP A 239 -22.59 1.15 -10.43
C TRP A 239 -22.17 2.59 -10.12
N GLN A 240 -23.02 3.34 -9.40
CA GLN A 240 -22.70 4.69 -8.94
C GLN A 240 -21.45 4.69 -8.03
N ASN A 241 -21.37 3.78 -7.06
CA ASN A 241 -20.22 3.70 -6.17
C ASN A 241 -18.94 3.23 -6.90
N LEU A 242 -19.08 2.42 -7.95
CA LEU A 242 -17.95 2.06 -8.81
C LEU A 242 -17.43 3.29 -9.56
N GLN A 243 -18.33 4.13 -10.08
CA GLN A 243 -17.95 5.40 -10.72
C GLN A 243 -17.22 6.32 -9.73
N GLU A 244 -17.69 6.42 -8.49
CA GLU A 244 -16.97 7.19 -7.44
C GLU A 244 -15.58 6.62 -7.14
N TYR A 245 -15.42 5.29 -7.11
CA TYR A 245 -14.11 4.67 -7.00
C TYR A 245 -13.19 5.04 -8.18
N LEU A 246 -13.70 5.01 -9.41
CA LEU A 246 -12.91 5.42 -10.59
C LEU A 246 -12.49 6.90 -10.51
N ARG A 247 -13.34 7.77 -9.96
CA ARG A 247 -13.01 9.19 -9.68
C ARG A 247 -11.87 9.37 -8.66
N THR A 248 -11.50 8.34 -7.90
CA THR A 248 -10.32 8.38 -7.01
C THR A 248 -9.00 8.03 -7.70
N TRP A 249 -9.01 7.65 -8.97
CA TRP A 249 -7.80 7.28 -9.69
C TRP A 249 -6.93 8.51 -9.96
N SER A 250 -5.63 8.40 -9.66
CA SER A 250 -4.70 9.50 -9.88
C SER A 250 -4.59 9.88 -11.35
N SER A 251 -4.74 8.93 -12.28
CA SER A 251 -4.77 9.22 -13.72
C SER A 251 -5.98 10.04 -14.15
N LEU A 252 -7.17 9.77 -13.61
CA LEU A 252 -8.37 10.55 -13.92
C LEU A 252 -8.27 11.96 -13.32
N HIS A 253 -7.66 12.10 -12.14
CA HIS A 253 -7.33 13.43 -11.60
C HIS A 253 -6.38 14.19 -12.53
N THR A 254 -5.27 13.57 -12.96
CA THR A 254 -4.32 14.15 -13.92
C THR A 254 -5.00 14.50 -15.25
N TYR A 255 -5.95 13.67 -15.71
CA TYR A 255 -6.74 13.94 -16.90
C TYR A 255 -7.58 15.22 -16.74
N HIS A 256 -8.39 15.33 -15.68
CA HIS A 256 -9.21 16.51 -15.44
C HIS A 256 -8.42 17.79 -15.15
N GLU A 257 -7.17 17.68 -14.67
CA GLU A 257 -6.28 18.85 -14.59
C GLU A 257 -5.91 19.38 -15.98
N LYS A 258 -5.81 18.51 -16.98
CA LYS A 258 -5.53 18.88 -18.37
C LYS A 258 -6.79 19.25 -19.16
N PHE A 259 -7.93 18.64 -18.82
CA PHE A 259 -9.22 18.84 -19.49
C PHE A 259 -10.32 19.16 -18.45
N PRO A 260 -10.34 20.38 -17.91
CA PRO A 260 -11.24 20.73 -16.80
C PRO A 260 -12.73 20.73 -17.17
N GLU A 261 -13.06 20.86 -18.46
CA GLU A 261 -14.44 20.89 -18.98
C GLU A 261 -15.10 19.50 -19.03
N ASP A 262 -14.34 18.42 -18.83
CA ASP A 262 -14.79 17.02 -18.97
C ASP A 262 -14.98 16.34 -17.61
N ARG A 263 -15.77 16.95 -16.70
CA ARG A 263 -15.96 16.50 -15.30
C ARG A 263 -17.29 15.81 -15.02
#